data_AF-A0A847EIF5-F1
#
_entry.id   AF-A0A847EIF5-F1
#
_cell.length_a   1.000
_cell.length_b   1.000
_cell.length_c   1.000
_cell.angle_alpha   90.00
_cell.angle_beta   90.00
_cell.angle_gamma   90.00
#
_symmetry.space_group_name_H-M   'P 1'
#
loop_
_entity.id
_entity.type
_entity.pdbx_description
1 polymer ?
#
loop_
_entity_poly.entity_id
_entity_poly.type
_entity_poly.pdbx_seq_one_letter_code
_entity_poly.pdbx_strand_id
1 'polypeptide(L)'
;MSMNNPIDYEAEEIFEFDLEKYGLTHLKGKNILSLEEHELDALLTALGNDDISLNVPIPCTPEALFELVNSAECRKCGKCCQPNPLNPDSPGIEVFKEEITAIAEFLHIPETAINNQSQMGKWVPHPFGWTNLSSTRWLPQPCPFYNQETKQCTVHSVRPVVCRIHPVIFTGEINSVSIKLYCDYGKDLLKKALQTSVQNNPDFQMIL
;
A
#
# COMPACT_ATOMS: atom_id res chain seq x y z
N MET A 1 8.76 -22.35 -29.44
CA MET A 1 9.04 -21.22 -28.53
C MET A 1 8.09 -21.37 -27.36
N SER A 2 8.60 -21.76 -26.20
CA SER A 2 7.80 -21.96 -24.99
C SER A 2 7.20 -20.62 -24.59
N MET A 3 5.88 -20.52 -24.55
CA MET A 3 5.20 -19.41 -23.91
C MET A 3 5.45 -19.56 -22.41
N ASN A 4 6.29 -18.69 -21.86
CA ASN A 4 6.40 -18.57 -20.41
C ASN A 4 5.03 -18.16 -19.88
N ASN A 5 4.43 -19.02 -19.06
CA ASN A 5 3.21 -18.69 -18.31
C ASN A 5 3.43 -17.36 -17.58
N PRO A 6 2.46 -16.42 -17.64
CA PRO A 6 2.49 -15.27 -16.75
C PRO A 6 2.48 -15.80 -15.31
N ILE A 7 3.36 -15.25 -14.47
CA ILE A 7 3.34 -15.48 -13.04
C ILE A 7 2.03 -14.86 -12.55
N ASP A 8 1.02 -15.71 -12.30
CA ASP A 8 -0.22 -15.30 -11.65
C ASP A 8 0.15 -14.82 -10.24
N TYR A 9 -0.03 -13.53 -10.02
CA TYR A 9 0.06 -12.95 -8.69
C TYR A 9 -1.27 -13.23 -7.97
N GLU A 10 -1.38 -14.39 -7.35
CA GLU A 10 -2.46 -14.65 -6.40
C GLU A 10 -2.07 -14.02 -5.05
N ALA A 11 -2.76 -12.95 -4.66
CA ALA A 11 -2.67 -12.48 -3.29
C ALA A 11 -3.24 -13.58 -2.39
N GLU A 12 -2.40 -14.21 -1.57
CA GLU A 12 -2.88 -15.19 -0.59
C GLU A 12 -3.76 -14.48 0.44
N GLU A 13 -5.04 -14.84 0.49
CA GLU A 13 -5.92 -14.43 1.58
C GLU A 13 -5.49 -15.12 2.87
N ILE A 14 -4.93 -14.36 3.81
CA ILE A 14 -4.62 -14.86 5.14
C ILE A 14 -5.92 -14.86 5.95
N PHE A 15 -6.49 -16.05 6.13
CA PHE A 15 -7.74 -16.24 6.89
C PHE A 15 -7.55 -16.12 8.41
N GLU A 16 -6.35 -16.38 8.93
CA GLU A 16 -6.04 -16.27 10.36
C GLU A 16 -4.63 -15.70 10.55
N PHE A 17 -4.53 -14.61 11.32
CA PHE A 17 -3.24 -14.01 11.69
C PHE A 17 -2.62 -14.80 12.85
N ASP A 18 -1.35 -15.21 12.70
CA ASP A 18 -0.62 -15.93 13.74
C ASP A 18 -0.23 -14.99 14.90
N LEU A 19 -1.17 -14.79 15.82
CA LEU A 19 -0.96 -14.03 17.05
C LEU A 19 0.12 -14.66 17.96
N GLU A 20 0.33 -15.98 17.88
CA GLU A 20 1.29 -16.70 18.71
C GLU A 20 2.73 -16.33 18.33
N LYS A 21 3.04 -16.27 17.03
CA LYS A 21 4.32 -15.81 16.48
C LYS A 21 4.80 -14.49 17.08
N TYR A 22 3.88 -13.61 17.47
CA TYR A 22 4.17 -12.27 18.02
C TYR A 22 3.92 -12.12 19.52
N GLY A 23 3.53 -13.18 20.23
CA GLY A 23 3.19 -13.11 21.66
C GLY A 23 1.89 -12.34 21.94
N LEU A 24 1.00 -12.25 20.95
CA LEU A 24 -0.25 -11.49 20.99
C LEU A 24 -1.49 -12.37 21.21
N THR A 25 -1.33 -13.62 21.65
CA THR A 25 -2.46 -14.55 21.86
C THR A 25 -3.51 -14.04 22.84
N HIS A 26 -3.11 -13.18 23.78
CA HIS A 26 -4.01 -12.48 24.70
C HIS A 26 -4.98 -11.50 24.02
N LEU A 27 -4.75 -11.15 22.74
CA LEU A 27 -5.63 -10.31 21.94
C LEU A 27 -6.71 -11.11 21.19
N LYS A 28 -6.63 -12.45 21.15
CA LYS A 28 -7.58 -13.30 20.42
C LYS A 28 -9.01 -13.08 20.92
N GLY A 29 -9.93 -12.82 20.01
CA GLY A 29 -11.34 -12.51 20.27
C GLY A 29 -11.61 -11.10 20.78
N LYS A 30 -10.58 -10.25 20.96
CA LYS A 30 -10.78 -8.85 21.33
C LYS A 30 -11.18 -8.02 20.11
N ASN A 31 -12.00 -7.00 20.35
CA ASN A 31 -12.26 -5.96 19.36
C ASN A 31 -11.04 -5.02 19.29
N ILE A 32 -10.48 -4.80 18.11
CA ILE A 32 -9.35 -3.87 17.87
C ILE A 32 -9.63 -2.48 18.45
N LEU A 33 -10.89 -2.05 18.39
CA LEU A 33 -11.35 -0.75 18.89
C LEU A 33 -11.32 -0.63 20.42
N SER A 34 -11.22 -1.76 21.13
CA SER A 34 -11.18 -1.82 22.60
C SER A 34 -9.78 -2.02 23.17
N LEU A 35 -8.77 -2.17 22.30
CA LEU A 35 -7.39 -2.39 22.72
C LEU A 35 -6.80 -1.13 23.35
N GLU A 36 -5.94 -1.34 24.35
CA GLU A 36 -5.10 -0.25 24.84
C GLU A 36 -4.11 0.19 23.76
N GLU A 37 -3.65 1.45 23.81
CA GLU A 37 -2.78 2.02 22.77
C GLU A 37 -1.52 1.16 22.52
N HIS A 38 -0.91 0.64 23.60
CA HIS A 38 0.27 -0.19 23.50
C HIS A 38 -0.01 -1.59 22.90
N GLU A 39 -1.19 -2.16 23.17
CA GLU A 39 -1.64 -3.42 22.55
C GLU A 39 -1.89 -3.22 21.06
N LEU A 40 -2.57 -2.12 20.70
CA LEU A 40 -2.82 -1.75 19.32
C LEU A 40 -1.50 -1.55 18.56
N ASP A 41 -0.56 -0.79 19.10
CA ASP A 41 0.73 -0.56 18.44
C ASP A 41 1.54 -1.84 18.23
N ALA A 42 1.50 -2.77 19.19
CA ALA A 42 2.12 -4.08 19.06
C ALA A 42 1.47 -4.89 17.93
N LEU A 43 0.13 -4.93 17.89
CA LEU A 43 -0.63 -5.57 16.82
C LEU A 43 -0.32 -4.98 15.44
N LEU A 44 -0.39 -3.65 15.29
CA LEU A 44 -0.15 -2.99 14.00
C LEU A 44 1.29 -3.19 13.52
N THR A 45 2.24 -3.29 14.45
CA THR A 45 3.63 -3.63 14.12
C THR A 45 3.76 -5.07 13.65
N ALA A 46 3.08 -6.01 14.32
CA ALA A 46 3.07 -7.42 13.95
C ALA A 46 2.45 -7.65 12.57
N LEU A 47 1.27 -7.06 12.30
CA LEU A 47 0.63 -7.09 10.99
C LEU A 47 1.53 -6.47 9.90
N GLY A 48 2.16 -5.34 10.20
CA GLY A 48 3.11 -4.70 9.30
C GLY A 48 4.31 -5.56 8.94
N ASN A 49 4.84 -6.36 9.89
CA ASN A 49 5.98 -7.23 9.65
C ASN A 49 5.67 -8.38 8.67
N ASP A 50 4.41 -8.79 8.59
CA ASP A 50 3.93 -9.80 7.64
C ASP A 50 3.25 -9.19 6.40
N ASP A 51 3.43 -7.88 6.15
CA ASP A 51 2.77 -7.11 5.07
C ASP A 51 1.25 -7.32 5.00
N ILE A 52 0.62 -7.52 6.15
CA ILE A 52 -0.83 -7.69 6.26
C ILE A 52 -1.49 -6.30 6.25
N SER A 53 -2.49 -6.15 5.40
CA SER A 53 -3.37 -4.99 5.39
C SER A 53 -4.68 -5.28 6.12
N LEU A 54 -5.31 -4.24 6.67
CA LEU A 54 -6.63 -4.35 7.29
C LEU A 54 -7.68 -3.61 6.47
N ASN A 55 -8.83 -4.27 6.27
CA ASN A 55 -10.00 -3.66 5.64
C ASN A 55 -10.75 -2.78 6.63
N VAL A 56 -11.02 -1.54 6.25
CA VAL A 56 -11.80 -0.58 7.02
C VAL A 56 -13.01 -0.10 6.21
N PRO A 57 -14.17 0.14 6.84
CA PRO A 57 -15.39 0.55 6.16
C PRO A 57 -15.35 2.05 5.83
N ILE A 58 -14.44 2.43 4.94
CA ILE A 58 -14.32 3.77 4.39
C ILE A 58 -14.81 3.72 2.94
N PRO A 59 -15.77 4.59 2.53
CA PRO A 59 -16.22 4.64 1.15
C PRO A 59 -15.08 4.91 0.18
N CYS A 60 -15.07 4.18 -0.93
CA CYS A 60 -14.09 4.32 -2.01
C CYS A 60 -14.47 5.51 -2.92
N THR A 61 -14.61 6.72 -2.35
CA THR A 61 -14.81 7.96 -3.09
C THR A 61 -13.56 8.85 -3.02
N PRO A 62 -13.26 9.66 -4.05
CA PRO A 62 -12.13 10.58 -4.01
C PRO A 62 -12.10 11.45 -2.76
N GLU A 63 -13.25 11.97 -2.32
CA GLU A 63 -13.38 12.85 -1.17
C GLU A 63 -12.98 12.13 0.13
N ALA A 64 -13.54 10.95 0.39
CA ALA A 64 -13.27 10.17 1.60
C ALA A 64 -11.80 9.70 1.64
N LEU A 65 -11.26 9.31 0.49
CA LEU A 65 -9.87 8.90 0.37
C LEU A 65 -8.93 10.07 0.60
N PHE A 66 -9.20 11.24 0.01
CA PHE A 66 -8.39 12.44 0.23
C PHE A 66 -8.44 12.91 1.68
N GLU A 67 -9.61 12.87 2.32
CA GLU A 67 -9.72 13.17 3.74
C GLU A 67 -8.88 12.21 4.58
N LEU A 68 -8.96 10.90 4.30
CA LEU A 68 -8.18 9.89 4.99
C LEU A 68 -6.67 10.11 4.79
N VAL A 69 -6.17 10.15 3.56
CA VAL A 69 -4.71 10.23 3.31
C VAL A 69 -4.08 11.52 3.82
N ASN A 70 -4.86 12.61 3.90
CA ASN A 70 -4.40 13.90 4.46
C ASN A 70 -4.52 13.99 5.99
N SER A 71 -5.10 12.97 6.64
CA SER A 71 -5.24 12.94 8.10
C SER A 71 -3.97 12.56 8.86
N ALA A 72 -2.94 12.10 8.15
CA ALA A 72 -1.62 11.75 8.71
C ALA A 72 -0.48 12.19 7.77
N GLU A 73 0.75 12.22 8.28
CA GLU A 73 1.92 12.68 7.53
C GLU A 73 2.84 11.53 7.13
N CYS A 74 3.20 11.48 5.84
CA CYS A 74 4.21 10.55 5.35
C CYS A 74 5.62 11.00 5.78
N ARG A 75 6.25 10.21 6.66
CA ARG A 75 7.59 10.45 7.23
C ARG A 75 8.76 10.11 6.28
N LYS A 76 8.47 9.90 5.00
CA LYS A 76 9.48 9.61 3.94
C LYS A 76 10.39 8.41 4.21
N CYS A 77 9.93 7.42 4.97
CA CYS A 77 10.75 6.29 5.43
C CYS A 77 11.33 5.38 4.31
N GLY A 78 10.92 5.57 3.05
CA GLY A 78 11.45 4.82 1.91
C GLY A 78 10.94 3.37 1.78
N LYS A 79 10.18 2.85 2.75
CA LYS A 79 9.66 1.47 2.77
C LYS A 79 8.87 1.08 1.52
N CYS A 80 8.01 1.96 1.00
CA CYS A 80 7.25 1.74 -0.25
C CYS A 80 8.11 1.80 -1.54
N CYS A 81 9.34 2.28 -1.39
CA CYS A 81 10.33 2.47 -2.45
C CYS A 81 11.41 1.38 -2.43
N GLN A 82 11.17 0.30 -1.70
CA GLN A 82 12.04 -0.87 -1.65
C GLN A 82 11.27 -2.10 -2.13
N PRO A 83 11.97 -3.16 -2.61
CA PRO A 83 11.34 -4.46 -2.82
C PRO A 83 10.71 -4.94 -1.51
N ASN A 84 9.48 -5.43 -1.60
CA ASN A 84 8.84 -6.09 -0.46
C ASN A 84 9.53 -7.44 -0.24
N PRO A 85 10.10 -7.74 0.95
CA PRO A 85 10.72 -9.04 1.19
C PRO A 85 9.77 -10.23 0.98
N LEU A 86 8.47 -10.04 1.19
CA LEU A 86 7.43 -11.05 1.01
C LEU A 86 6.91 -11.12 -0.43
N ASN A 87 7.21 -10.12 -1.25
CA ASN A 87 6.90 -10.09 -2.67
C ASN A 87 8.05 -9.43 -3.45
N PRO A 88 9.20 -10.12 -3.56
CA PRO A 88 10.41 -9.57 -4.15
C PRO A 88 10.28 -9.35 -5.66
N ASP A 89 9.34 -10.06 -6.31
CA ASP A 89 9.08 -9.98 -7.75
C ASP A 89 8.14 -8.82 -8.12
N SER A 90 7.68 -8.03 -7.14
CA SER A 90 6.88 -6.84 -7.38
C SER A 90 7.59 -5.92 -8.40
N PRO A 91 6.93 -5.60 -9.54
CA PRO A 91 7.55 -4.81 -10.61
C PRO A 91 7.86 -3.37 -10.18
N GLY A 92 7.28 -2.93 -9.06
CA GLY A 92 7.66 -1.73 -8.34
C GLY A 92 6.55 -0.71 -8.22
N ILE A 93 6.82 0.54 -8.59
CA ILE A 93 5.83 1.63 -8.48
C ILE A 93 5.20 1.85 -9.84
N GLU A 94 3.89 1.61 -9.94
CA GLU A 94 3.13 1.97 -11.12
C GLU A 94 3.00 3.49 -11.23
N VAL A 95 3.31 4.00 -12.42
CA VAL A 95 3.22 5.42 -12.78
C VAL A 95 2.50 5.57 -14.11
N PHE A 96 1.71 6.62 -14.24
CA PHE A 96 1.08 6.97 -15.50
C PHE A 96 2.12 7.56 -16.47
N LYS A 97 1.88 7.42 -17.77
CA LYS A 97 2.76 7.99 -18.79
C LYS A 97 2.94 9.50 -18.62
N GLU A 98 1.88 10.20 -18.23
CA GLU A 98 1.88 11.64 -17.98
C GLU A 98 2.76 12.03 -16.76
N GLU A 99 2.98 11.10 -15.84
CA GLU A 99 3.84 11.33 -14.67
C GLU A 99 5.33 11.16 -15.01
N ILE A 100 5.67 10.44 -16.08
CA ILE A 100 7.07 10.19 -16.50
C ILE A 100 7.80 11.50 -16.77
N THR A 101 7.16 12.47 -17.42
CA THR A 101 7.77 13.78 -17.72
C THR A 101 8.17 14.50 -16.43
N ALA A 102 7.25 14.64 -15.48
CA ALA A 102 7.52 15.30 -14.20
C ALA A 102 8.62 14.58 -13.40
N ILE A 103 8.65 13.25 -13.48
CA ILE A 103 9.70 12.44 -12.84
C ILE A 103 11.06 12.66 -13.51
N ALA A 104 11.11 12.70 -14.85
CA ALA A 104 12.33 12.93 -15.62
C ALA A 104 12.96 14.29 -15.27
N GLU A 105 12.13 15.33 -15.24
CA GLU A 105 12.54 16.68 -14.89
C GLU A 105 13.09 16.74 -13.46
N PHE A 106 12.41 16.11 -12.50
CA PHE A 106 12.85 16.07 -11.11
C PHE A 106 14.17 15.31 -10.90
N LEU A 107 14.37 14.21 -11.62
CA LEU A 107 15.60 13.41 -11.55
C LEU A 107 16.73 13.97 -12.42
N HIS A 108 16.46 15.02 -13.21
CA HIS A 108 17.40 15.60 -14.17
C HIS A 108 17.96 14.59 -15.19
N ILE A 109 17.10 13.70 -15.67
CA ILE A 109 17.43 12.70 -16.69
C ILE A 109 16.46 12.79 -17.87
N PRO A 110 16.86 12.33 -19.08
CA PRO A 110 15.92 12.24 -20.20
C PRO A 110 14.79 11.25 -19.90
N GLU A 111 13.57 11.53 -20.36
CA GLU A 111 12.43 10.59 -20.25
C GLU A 111 12.75 9.21 -20.84
N THR A 112 13.55 9.15 -21.91
CA THR A 112 14.00 7.90 -22.53
C THR A 112 14.79 7.03 -21.56
N ALA A 113 15.51 7.61 -20.60
CA ALA A 113 16.21 6.85 -19.58
C ALA A 113 15.22 6.15 -18.63
N ILE A 114 14.17 6.85 -18.18
CA ILE A 114 13.12 6.26 -17.34
C ILE A 114 12.38 5.16 -18.11
N ASN A 115 12.05 5.43 -19.37
CA ASN A 115 11.38 4.44 -20.23
C ASN A 115 12.22 3.17 -20.39
N ASN A 116 13.53 3.29 -20.60
CA ASN A 116 14.41 2.12 -20.75
C ASN A 116 14.57 1.30 -19.45
N GLN A 117 14.39 1.93 -18.29
CA GLN A 117 14.53 1.28 -16.98
C GLN A 117 13.21 0.76 -16.41
N SER A 118 12.07 1.19 -16.95
CA SER A 118 10.74 0.81 -16.47
C SER A 118 10.10 -0.26 -17.35
N GLN A 119 9.22 -1.06 -16.74
CA GLN A 119 8.47 -2.07 -17.44
C GLN A 119 7.13 -1.51 -17.89
N MET A 120 6.74 -1.72 -19.14
CA MET A 120 5.42 -1.31 -19.60
C MET A 120 4.35 -2.16 -18.92
N GLY A 121 3.28 -1.52 -18.43
CA GLY A 121 2.13 -2.25 -17.91
C GLY A 121 1.52 -3.16 -18.97
N LYS A 122 0.93 -4.26 -18.51
CA LYS A 122 0.38 -5.32 -19.37
C LYS A 122 -1.10 -5.51 -19.06
N TRP A 123 -1.75 -6.32 -19.88
CA TRP A 123 -3.04 -6.86 -19.51
C TRP A 123 -2.88 -7.79 -18.31
N VAL A 124 -3.57 -7.48 -17.22
CA VAL A 124 -3.58 -8.31 -16.01
C VAL A 124 -4.96 -8.91 -15.82
N PRO A 125 -5.05 -10.21 -15.48
CA PRO A 125 -6.32 -10.80 -15.06
C PRO A 125 -6.75 -10.19 -13.71
N HIS A 126 -8.04 -9.90 -13.59
CA HIS A 126 -8.70 -9.44 -12.37
C HIS A 126 -9.95 -10.31 -12.15
N PRO A 127 -10.44 -10.51 -10.92
CA PRO A 127 -11.65 -11.31 -10.63
C PRO A 127 -12.89 -11.00 -11.49
N PHE A 128 -12.95 -9.82 -12.09
CA PHE A 128 -14.09 -9.34 -12.89
C PHE A 128 -13.77 -9.09 -14.38
N GLY A 129 -12.59 -9.50 -14.86
CA GLY A 129 -12.20 -9.35 -16.26
C GLY A 129 -10.71 -9.10 -16.46
N TRP A 130 -10.37 -8.48 -17.60
CA TRP A 130 -9.00 -8.10 -17.92
C TRP A 130 -8.85 -6.59 -17.79
N THR A 131 -7.82 -6.14 -17.08
CA THR A 131 -7.50 -4.72 -16.95
C THR A 131 -6.33 -4.38 -17.84
N ASN A 132 -6.53 -3.41 -18.73
CA ASN A 132 -5.47 -2.92 -19.60
C ASN A 132 -4.62 -1.87 -18.87
N LEU A 133 -3.43 -2.26 -18.41
CA LEU A 133 -2.45 -1.35 -17.81
C LEU A 133 -1.43 -0.82 -18.83
N SER A 134 -1.67 -0.91 -20.14
CA SER A 134 -0.71 -0.44 -21.16
C SER A 134 -0.47 1.08 -21.15
N SER A 135 -1.32 1.86 -20.48
CA SER A 135 -1.12 3.29 -20.25
C SER A 135 -0.17 3.61 -19.09
N THR A 136 0.26 2.60 -18.32
CA THR A 136 1.13 2.76 -17.17
C THR A 136 2.50 2.12 -17.40
N ARG A 137 3.45 2.49 -16.55
CA ARG A 137 4.79 1.89 -16.47
C ARG A 137 5.12 1.58 -15.02
N TRP A 138 5.92 0.56 -14.80
CA TRP A 138 6.42 0.18 -13.48
C TRP A 138 7.87 0.65 -13.33
N LEU A 139 8.10 1.56 -12.41
CA LEU A 139 9.44 1.95 -12.00
C LEU A 139 10.07 0.81 -11.20
N PRO A 140 11.33 0.43 -11.49
CA PRO A 140 11.99 -0.69 -10.83
C PRO A 140 12.16 -0.42 -9.33
N GLN A 141 12.31 -1.50 -8.54
CA GLN A 141 12.66 -1.41 -7.13
C GLN A 141 14.15 -1.74 -6.90
N PRO A 142 14.84 -1.06 -5.96
CA PRO A 142 14.41 0.13 -5.24
C PRO A 142 14.06 1.29 -6.19
N CYS A 143 13.02 2.05 -5.85
CA CYS A 143 12.53 3.13 -6.70
C CYS A 143 13.65 4.16 -6.96
N PRO A 144 13.67 4.86 -8.11
CA PRO A 144 14.66 5.91 -8.39
C PRO A 144 14.71 7.05 -7.36
N PHE A 145 13.68 7.15 -6.51
CA PHE A 145 13.58 8.15 -5.45
C PHE A 145 14.02 7.65 -4.07
N TYR A 146 14.45 6.40 -3.97
CA TYR A 146 15.02 5.85 -2.75
C TYR A 146 16.46 6.32 -2.61
N ASN A 147 16.73 7.21 -1.65
CA ASN A 147 18.08 7.56 -1.31
C ASN A 147 18.68 6.47 -0.41
N GLN A 148 19.69 5.76 -0.90
CA GLN A 148 20.33 4.67 -0.15
C GLN A 148 21.15 5.15 1.05
N GLU A 149 21.71 6.36 0.99
CA GLU A 149 22.52 6.94 2.07
C GLU A 149 21.65 7.34 3.25
N THR A 150 20.57 8.09 2.98
CA THR A 150 19.65 8.58 4.02
C THR A 150 18.54 7.58 4.35
N LYS A 151 18.38 6.53 3.54
CA LYS A 151 17.28 5.55 3.61
C LYS A 151 15.90 6.20 3.53
N GLN A 152 15.76 7.28 2.77
CA GLN A 152 14.52 8.07 2.67
C GLN A 152 14.03 8.23 1.23
N CYS A 153 12.71 8.46 1.09
CA CYS A 153 12.08 8.80 -0.18
C CYS A 153 12.20 10.30 -0.49
N THR A 154 12.55 10.65 -1.74
CA THR A 154 12.83 12.04 -2.13
C THR A 154 11.76 12.67 -3.04
N VAL A 155 10.80 11.90 -3.56
CA VAL A 155 9.87 12.29 -4.66
C VAL A 155 8.75 13.26 -4.27
N HIS A 156 8.76 13.88 -3.09
CA HIS A 156 7.56 14.49 -2.50
C HIS A 156 6.87 15.56 -3.37
N SER A 157 7.61 16.34 -4.15
CA SER A 157 7.07 17.36 -5.07
C SER A 157 6.47 16.79 -6.35
N VAL A 158 6.88 15.60 -6.76
CA VAL A 158 6.46 14.92 -8.00
C VAL A 158 5.92 13.52 -7.70
N ARG A 159 5.30 13.33 -6.52
CA ARG A 159 4.74 12.03 -6.10
C ARG A 159 3.77 11.52 -7.15
N PRO A 160 3.98 10.29 -7.69
CA PRO A 160 2.97 9.65 -8.50
C PRO A 160 1.65 9.46 -7.74
N VAL A 161 0.52 9.38 -8.44
CA VAL A 161 -0.81 9.18 -7.86
C VAL A 161 -0.82 7.96 -6.95
N VAL A 162 -0.26 6.83 -7.39
CA VAL A 162 -0.13 5.62 -6.57
C VAL A 162 0.63 5.90 -5.28
N CYS A 163 1.71 6.68 -5.33
CA CYS A 163 2.45 7.10 -4.14
C CYS A 163 1.67 8.06 -3.25
N ARG A 164 0.75 8.88 -3.77
CA ARG A 164 -0.07 9.82 -2.98
C ARG A 164 -1.13 9.10 -2.17
N ILE A 165 -1.70 8.02 -2.72
CA ILE A 165 -2.75 7.23 -2.07
C ILE A 165 -2.20 6.07 -1.23
N HIS A 166 -0.96 5.62 -1.49
CA HIS A 166 -0.31 4.62 -0.65
C HIS A 166 -0.28 5.07 0.81
N PRO A 167 -0.56 4.20 1.80
CA PRO A 167 -0.73 2.73 1.73
C PRO A 167 -2.16 2.20 1.54
N VAL A 168 -3.09 3.01 1.02
CA VAL A 168 -4.45 2.54 0.72
C VAL A 168 -4.46 1.63 -0.51
N ILE A 169 -5.19 0.51 -0.42
CA ILE A 169 -5.42 -0.47 -1.49
C ILE A 169 -6.93 -0.55 -1.74
N PHE A 170 -7.31 -0.57 -3.02
CA PHE A 170 -8.67 -0.86 -3.44
C PHE A 170 -8.88 -2.37 -3.54
N THR A 171 -9.86 -2.88 -2.80
CA THR A 171 -10.24 -4.30 -2.79
C THR A 171 -11.33 -4.63 -3.81
N GLY A 172 -11.81 -3.63 -4.57
CA GLY A 172 -12.95 -3.75 -5.47
C GLY A 172 -14.31 -3.56 -4.78
N GLU A 173 -14.33 -3.48 -3.45
CA GLU A 173 -15.52 -3.11 -2.68
C GLU A 173 -15.70 -1.58 -2.69
N ILE A 174 -16.93 -1.12 -2.92
CA ILE A 174 -17.22 0.33 -3.00
C ILE A 174 -17.23 0.98 -1.60
N ASN A 175 -17.46 0.20 -0.54
CA ASN A 175 -17.68 0.70 0.82
C ASN A 175 -16.53 0.39 1.79
N SER A 176 -15.43 -0.17 1.29
CA SER A 176 -14.28 -0.49 2.11
C SER A 176 -12.98 -0.24 1.35
N VAL A 177 -11.90 -0.06 2.10
CA VAL A 177 -10.53 0.00 1.57
C VAL A 177 -9.62 -0.80 2.48
N SER A 178 -8.54 -1.35 1.93
CA SER A 178 -7.49 -1.98 2.73
C SER A 178 -6.36 -0.99 2.98
N ILE A 179 -5.73 -1.03 4.17
CA ILE A 179 -4.59 -0.16 4.50
C ILE A 179 -3.39 -1.04 4.85
N LYS A 180 -2.27 -0.90 4.13
CA LYS A 180 -1.02 -1.59 4.49
C LYS A 180 -0.39 -1.00 5.75
N LEU A 181 0.15 -1.86 6.61
CA LEU A 181 0.68 -1.50 7.92
C LEU A 181 2.21 -1.58 8.01
N TYR A 182 2.90 -1.83 6.89
CA TYR A 182 4.36 -1.95 6.84
C TYR A 182 5.10 -0.66 7.26
N CYS A 183 4.46 0.52 7.21
CA CYS A 183 5.06 1.79 7.63
C CYS A 183 4.18 2.56 8.63
N ASP A 184 4.79 3.43 9.43
CA ASP A 184 4.09 4.17 10.49
C ASP A 184 2.98 5.08 9.94
N TYR A 185 3.17 5.64 8.74
CA TYR A 185 2.11 6.40 8.06
C TYR A 185 0.85 5.55 7.84
N GLY A 186 1.00 4.28 7.44
CA GLY A 186 -0.14 3.37 7.30
C GLY A 186 -0.82 3.03 8.61
N LYS A 187 -0.03 2.86 9.68
CA LYS A 187 -0.56 2.63 11.03
C LYS A 187 -1.36 3.85 11.52
N ASP A 188 -0.86 5.05 11.27
CA ASP A 188 -1.54 6.30 11.62
C ASP A 188 -2.87 6.44 10.85
N LEU A 189 -2.84 6.17 9.54
CA LEU A 189 -4.06 6.18 8.71
C LEU A 189 -5.08 5.16 9.19
N LEU A 190 -4.66 3.94 9.54
CA LEU A 190 -5.57 2.93 10.06
C LEU A 190 -6.21 3.39 11.38
N LYS A 191 -5.42 3.90 12.33
CA LYS A 191 -5.94 4.45 13.59
C LYS A 191 -7.01 5.51 13.32
N LYS A 192 -6.76 6.41 12.35
CA LYS A 192 -7.76 7.42 11.97
C LYS A 192 -9.00 6.80 11.33
N ALA A 193 -8.82 5.86 10.42
CA ALA A 193 -9.94 5.19 9.75
C ALA A 193 -10.84 4.47 10.78
N LEU A 194 -10.26 3.75 11.73
CA LEU A 194 -10.99 3.09 12.81
C LEU A 194 -11.79 4.08 13.67
N GLN A 195 -11.22 5.24 14.02
CA GLN A 195 -11.93 6.31 14.73
C GLN A 195 -13.13 6.83 13.91
N THR A 196 -12.94 7.09 12.62
CA THR A 196 -14.00 7.53 11.71
C THR A 196 -15.09 6.48 11.55
N SER A 197 -14.73 5.19 11.47
CA SER A 197 -15.69 4.10 11.37
C SER A 197 -16.59 4.01 12.61
N VAL A 198 -16.04 4.16 13.82
CA VAL A 198 -16.81 4.20 15.06
C VAL A 198 -17.71 5.43 15.14
N GLN A 199 -17.23 6.59 14.69
CA GLN A 199 -18.04 7.82 14.65
C GLN A 199 -19.25 7.69 13.73
N ASN A 200 -19.09 7.02 12.60
CA ASN A 200 -20.15 6.82 11.61
C ASN A 200 -21.07 5.62 11.94
N ASN A 201 -20.54 4.62 12.64
CA ASN A 201 -21.26 3.43 13.08
C ASN A 201 -20.76 3.00 14.47
N PRO A 202 -21.42 3.44 15.56
CA PRO A 202 -21.00 3.10 16.93
C PRO A 202 -20.99 1.60 17.25
N ASP A 203 -21.75 0.79 16.49
CA ASP A 203 -21.81 -0.66 16.66
C ASP A 203 -20.76 -1.39 15.81
N PHE A 204 -19.89 -0.67 15.10
CA PHE A 204 -18.80 -1.27 14.33
C PHE A 204 -17.85 -2.05 15.24
N GLN A 205 -17.52 -3.27 14.83
CA GLN A 205 -16.58 -4.14 15.53
C GLN A 205 -15.61 -4.76 14.53
N MET A 206 -14.35 -4.89 14.96
CA MET A 206 -13.32 -5.62 14.22
C MET A 206 -12.64 -6.58 15.19
N ILE A 207 -13.02 -7.85 15.12
CA ILE A 207 -12.59 -8.89 16.07
C ILE A 207 -11.35 -9.62 15.53
N LEU A 208 -10.36 -9.83 16.40
CA LEU A 208 -9.13 -10.60 16.14
C LEU A 208 -9.28 -12.10 16.36
#